data_AF-A0A1E3P6B5-F1
#
_entry.id   AF-A0A1E3P6B5-F1
#
_cell.length_a   1.000
_cell.length_b   1.000
_cell.length_c   1.000
_cell.angle_alpha   90.00
_cell.angle_beta   90.00
_cell.angle_gamma   90.00
#
_symmetry.space_group_name_H-M   'P 1'
#
loop_
_entity.id
_entity.type
_entity.pdbx_description
1 polymer ?
#
loop_
_entity_poly.entity_id
_entity_poly.type
_entity_poly.pdbx_seq_one_letter_code
_entity_poly.pdbx_strand_id
1 'polypeptide(L)'
;MKFGKTFEKSLEDHHIPEEWIVSSIQYKPLKKKINKVVEEMDDAGLTHEIIAERHLMYYYTFKENQQHEIQPKLLTDDNEDANSINEKMLTLHSDIVFFQALYSQYLKLIQFNKLQSTLILAKIQQLSHLIKKLTSSDQKNKNDMYLWREIFNKYVEYKLDLKSHFDSKNLDSFVGHIEDIKLLKKFKHTKKNTEYFHNFYELNLELLKFLSFENLNTIAIRKIVKKFDKHTLLHSSQNFNKMITFEKSSLSTSSIEQVISTDIVKLVPQLDDYLCPICFSIAYKPVRLTCNHFFCIRCLIKLQRRNEPKCPICRDPVVMDATEANVDYDLLEYMKKNFPKEVKKKQSQNEKEVTDETLSTLYGDDKCII
;
A
#
# COMPACT_ATOMS: atom_id res chain seq x y z
N MET A 1 -29.02 0.80 17.53
CA MET A 1 -29.54 -0.58 17.30
C MET A 1 -29.02 -1.25 16.01
N LYS A 2 -28.62 -0.52 14.96
CA LYS A 2 -28.39 -1.10 13.61
C LYS A 2 -26.99 -1.68 13.33
N PHE A 3 -25.94 -1.30 14.08
CA PHE A 3 -24.55 -1.64 13.70
C PHE A 3 -24.26 -3.14 13.55
N GLY A 4 -24.80 -4.03 14.39
CA GLY A 4 -24.54 -5.47 14.23
C GLY A 4 -25.04 -6.04 12.89
N LYS A 5 -26.21 -5.58 12.41
CA LYS A 5 -26.72 -5.93 11.08
C LYS A 5 -25.92 -5.24 9.97
N THR A 6 -25.52 -3.99 10.20
CA THR A 6 -24.66 -3.25 9.27
C THR A 6 -23.30 -3.92 9.10
N PHE A 7 -22.69 -4.44 10.18
CA PHE A 7 -21.41 -5.11 10.14
C PHE A 7 -21.45 -6.39 9.30
N GLU A 8 -22.42 -7.27 9.56
CA GLU A 8 -22.64 -8.49 8.76
C GLU A 8 -22.90 -8.16 7.30
N LYS A 9 -23.82 -7.21 7.04
CA LYS A 9 -24.08 -6.73 5.69
C LYS A 9 -22.84 -6.15 5.01
N SER A 10 -21.99 -5.42 5.75
CA SER A 10 -20.76 -4.89 5.19
C SER A 10 -19.73 -5.98 4.85
N LEU A 11 -19.70 -7.10 5.58
CA LEU A 11 -18.88 -8.26 5.19
C LEU A 11 -19.38 -8.87 3.88
N GLU A 12 -20.70 -8.96 3.70
CA GLU A 12 -21.32 -9.43 2.45
C GLU A 12 -21.09 -8.46 1.29
N ASP A 13 -21.33 -7.16 1.48
CA ASP A 13 -21.19 -6.11 0.45
C ASP A 13 -19.74 -6.05 -0.09
N HIS A 14 -18.73 -6.33 0.76
CA HIS A 14 -17.32 -6.40 0.35
C HIS A 14 -16.89 -7.77 -0.18
N HIS A 15 -17.83 -8.71 -0.37
CA HIS A 15 -17.58 -10.06 -0.89
C HIS A 15 -16.46 -10.78 -0.13
N ILE A 16 -16.48 -10.66 1.20
CA ILE A 16 -15.53 -11.34 2.08
C ILE A 16 -15.81 -12.85 2.03
N PRO A 17 -14.78 -13.71 1.85
CA PRO A 17 -14.96 -15.17 1.84
C PRO A 17 -15.64 -15.69 3.12
N GLU A 18 -16.53 -16.68 2.99
CA GLU A 18 -17.27 -17.25 4.13
C GLU A 18 -16.34 -17.78 5.22
N GLU A 19 -15.25 -18.43 4.81
CA GLU A 19 -14.18 -18.92 5.68
C GLU A 19 -13.53 -17.81 6.53
N TRP A 20 -13.46 -16.57 6.02
CA TRP A 20 -12.95 -15.42 6.77
C TRP A 20 -14.01 -14.85 7.70
N ILE A 21 -15.28 -14.83 7.26
CA ILE A 21 -16.42 -14.38 8.07
C ILE A 21 -16.53 -15.17 9.38
N VAL A 22 -16.27 -16.49 9.34
CA VAL A 22 -16.24 -17.34 10.55
C VAL A 22 -15.20 -16.85 11.58
N SER A 23 -14.08 -16.32 11.10
CA SER A 23 -12.99 -15.80 11.94
C SER A 23 -13.22 -14.35 12.40
N SER A 24 -14.30 -13.70 11.96
CA SER A 24 -14.65 -12.33 12.35
C SER A 24 -15.18 -12.22 13.78
N ILE A 25 -15.15 -10.99 14.31
CA ILE A 25 -15.72 -10.67 15.61
C ILE A 25 -17.24 -10.87 15.61
N GLN A 26 -17.70 -11.71 16.54
CA GLN A 26 -19.09 -12.05 16.72
C GLN A 26 -19.80 -10.97 17.54
N TYR A 27 -20.13 -9.86 16.88
CA TYR A 27 -20.65 -8.64 17.53
C TYR A 27 -21.99 -8.86 18.26
N LYS A 28 -22.91 -9.65 17.69
CA LYS A 28 -24.24 -9.89 18.28
C LYS A 28 -24.17 -10.67 19.60
N PRO A 29 -23.46 -11.81 19.70
CA PRO A 29 -23.23 -12.49 20.98
C PRO A 29 -22.58 -11.60 22.04
N LEU A 30 -21.55 -10.83 21.68
CA LEU A 30 -20.89 -9.91 22.61
C LEU A 30 -21.85 -8.85 23.13
N LYS A 31 -22.69 -8.29 22.26
CA LYS A 31 -23.73 -7.33 22.68
C LYS A 31 -24.70 -7.94 23.70
N LYS A 32 -25.09 -9.21 23.54
CA LYS A 32 -25.97 -9.89 24.52
C LYS A 32 -25.29 -10.03 25.89
N LYS A 33 -23.97 -10.28 25.92
CA LYS A 33 -23.21 -10.33 27.17
C LYS A 33 -23.18 -8.98 27.89
N ILE A 34 -23.11 -7.85 27.17
CA ILE A 34 -23.19 -6.50 27.77
C ILE A 34 -24.52 -6.32 28.53
N ASN A 35 -25.65 -6.79 27.98
CA ASN A 35 -26.92 -6.69 28.68
C ASN A 35 -26.90 -7.42 30.02
N LYS A 36 -26.25 -8.60 30.10
CA LYS A 36 -26.11 -9.33 31.35
C LYS A 36 -25.26 -8.59 32.39
N VAL A 37 -24.25 -7.85 31.94
CA VAL A 37 -23.45 -6.99 32.83
C VAL A 37 -24.33 -5.89 33.42
N VAL A 38 -25.17 -5.26 32.61
CA VAL A 38 -26.10 -4.23 33.09
C VAL A 38 -27.11 -4.82 34.08
N GLU A 39 -27.69 -5.99 33.77
CA GLU A 39 -28.60 -6.69 34.69
C GLU A 39 -27.90 -7.01 36.04
N GLU A 40 -26.68 -7.53 36.01
CA GLU A 40 -25.90 -7.81 37.23
C GLU A 40 -25.53 -6.54 38.00
N MET A 41 -25.25 -5.43 37.31
CA MET A 41 -25.01 -4.13 37.93
C MET A 41 -26.26 -3.60 38.63
N ASP A 42 -27.43 -3.70 37.99
CA ASP A 42 -28.69 -3.26 38.55
C ASP A 42 -29.07 -4.10 39.79
N ASP A 43 -28.89 -5.43 39.72
CA ASP A 43 -29.10 -6.35 40.85
C ASP A 43 -28.14 -6.05 42.02
N ALA A 44 -26.92 -5.60 41.73
CA ALA A 44 -25.95 -5.17 42.73
C ALA A 44 -26.23 -3.76 43.26
N GLY A 45 -27.18 -3.00 42.71
CA GLY A 45 -27.44 -1.61 43.10
C GLY A 45 -26.42 -0.60 42.56
N LEU A 46 -25.69 -0.96 41.51
CA LEU A 46 -24.78 -0.09 40.74
C LEU A 46 -25.50 0.47 39.49
N THR A 47 -26.67 1.05 39.68
CA THR A 47 -27.44 1.62 38.56
C THR A 47 -26.74 2.84 37.99
N HIS A 48 -27.05 3.15 36.73
CA HIS A 48 -26.51 4.32 36.03
C HIS A 48 -26.79 5.65 36.78
N GLU A 49 -27.94 5.76 37.45
CA GLU A 49 -28.32 6.92 38.24
C GLU A 49 -27.39 7.08 39.45
N ILE A 50 -27.15 5.99 40.18
CA ILE A 50 -26.30 5.99 41.38
C ILE A 50 -24.85 6.35 41.03
N ILE A 51 -24.31 5.80 39.94
CA ILE A 51 -22.95 6.10 39.48
C ILE A 51 -22.83 7.59 39.10
N ALA A 52 -23.82 8.13 38.41
CA ALA A 52 -23.82 9.53 37.97
C ALA A 52 -24.02 10.51 39.14
N GLU A 53 -24.99 10.26 40.03
CA GLU A 53 -25.28 11.13 41.18
C GLU A 53 -24.11 11.19 42.16
N ARG A 54 -23.49 10.05 42.44
CA ARG A 54 -22.35 9.95 43.36
C ARG A 54 -21.01 10.31 42.73
N HIS A 55 -20.99 10.72 41.46
CA HIS A 55 -19.79 11.06 40.71
C HIS A 55 -18.70 9.97 40.76
N LEU A 56 -19.10 8.70 40.84
CA LEU A 56 -18.18 7.58 41.00
C LEU A 56 -17.42 7.32 39.69
N MET A 57 -16.10 7.41 39.75
CA MET A 57 -15.23 7.14 38.60
C MET A 57 -14.66 5.72 38.66
N TYR A 58 -15.30 4.82 37.92
CA TYR A 58 -14.83 3.44 37.73
C TYR A 58 -14.07 3.26 36.42
N TYR A 59 -12.98 2.48 36.44
CA TYR A 59 -12.22 2.12 35.25
C TYR A 59 -11.63 0.71 35.33
N TYR A 60 -11.39 0.09 34.18
CA TYR A 60 -10.74 -1.23 34.12
C TYR A 60 -9.24 -1.15 33.91
N THR A 61 -8.51 -2.00 34.62
CA THR A 61 -7.18 -2.45 34.23
C THR A 61 -7.24 -3.89 33.74
N PHE A 62 -6.34 -4.26 32.84
CA PHE A 62 -6.31 -5.59 32.25
C PHE A 62 -4.93 -6.19 32.47
N LYS A 63 -4.90 -7.42 32.97
CA LYS A 63 -3.69 -8.24 33.04
C LYS A 63 -3.92 -9.50 32.24
N GLU A 64 -2.94 -9.88 31.44
CA GLU A 64 -2.91 -11.18 30.78
C GLU A 64 -2.23 -12.19 31.71
N ASN A 65 -2.84 -13.36 31.88
CA ASN A 65 -2.23 -14.46 32.61
C ASN A 65 -1.34 -15.32 31.68
N GLN A 66 -0.59 -16.27 32.26
CA GLN A 66 0.29 -17.17 31.51
C GLN A 66 -0.45 -18.06 30.47
N GLN A 67 -1.78 -18.11 30.52
CA GLN A 67 -2.64 -18.89 29.62
C GLN A 67 -3.29 -18.03 28.52
N HIS A 68 -2.88 -16.77 28.36
CA HIS A 68 -3.47 -15.80 27.43
C HIS A 68 -4.96 -15.51 27.70
N GLU A 69 -5.38 -15.60 28.96
CA GLU A 69 -6.68 -15.10 29.39
C GLU A 69 -6.52 -13.71 30.00
N ILE A 70 -7.48 -12.85 29.68
CA ILE A 70 -7.55 -11.51 30.25
C ILE A 70 -8.27 -11.53 31.60
N GLN A 71 -7.68 -10.87 32.57
CA GLN A 71 -8.29 -10.61 33.87
C GLN A 71 -8.63 -9.12 33.96
N PRO A 72 -9.92 -8.74 33.76
CA PRO A 72 -10.36 -7.39 34.02
C PRO A 72 -10.39 -7.14 35.53
N LYS A 73 -9.82 -6.03 35.96
CA LYS A 73 -9.94 -5.55 37.34
C LYS A 73 -10.56 -4.16 37.33
N LEU A 74 -11.75 -4.06 37.90
CA LEU A 74 -12.48 -2.81 38.11
C LEU A 74 -11.87 -2.05 39.31
N LEU A 75 -11.59 -0.77 39.12
CA LEU A 75 -10.99 0.13 40.10
C LEU A 75 -11.81 1.41 40.21
N THR A 76 -11.71 2.11 41.33
CA THR A 76 -12.33 3.41 41.60
C THR A 76 -11.28 4.46 41.93
N ASP A 77 -11.50 5.72 41.54
CA ASP A 77 -10.54 6.81 41.79
C ASP A 77 -10.61 7.44 43.21
N ASP A 78 -11.62 7.18 44.05
CA ASP A 78 -11.84 7.99 45.27
C ASP A 78 -11.47 7.38 46.63
N ASN A 79 -10.99 8.31 47.47
CA ASN A 79 -10.40 8.21 48.81
C ASN A 79 -11.33 7.67 49.91
N GLU A 80 -10.76 6.85 50.79
CA GLU A 80 -11.09 6.50 52.20
C GLU A 80 -12.55 6.12 52.62
N ASP A 81 -13.61 6.68 52.03
CA ASP A 81 -15.00 6.49 52.52
C ASP A 81 -15.75 5.31 51.89
N ALA A 82 -15.16 4.65 50.88
CA ALA A 82 -15.83 3.58 50.14
C ALA A 82 -15.63 2.18 50.77
N ASN A 83 -14.94 2.07 51.91
CA ASN A 83 -14.61 0.79 52.55
C ASN A 83 -15.80 -0.05 53.04
N SER A 84 -17.00 0.51 53.19
CA SER A 84 -18.17 -0.26 53.64
C SER A 84 -19.02 -0.86 52.52
N ILE A 85 -18.83 -0.45 51.26
CA ILE A 85 -19.61 -0.94 50.10
C ILE A 85 -18.73 -1.82 49.17
N ASN A 86 -17.40 -1.75 49.32
CA ASN A 86 -16.50 -1.98 48.18
C ASN A 86 -15.91 -3.37 47.93
N GLU A 87 -15.81 -4.31 48.87
CA GLU A 87 -14.98 -5.50 48.57
C GLU A 87 -15.73 -6.67 47.90
N LYS A 88 -17.07 -6.75 48.05
CA LYS A 88 -17.88 -7.85 47.49
C LYS A 88 -18.77 -7.45 46.32
N MET A 89 -19.10 -6.17 46.17
CA MET A 89 -19.94 -5.63 45.07
C MET A 89 -19.14 -5.31 43.79
N LEU A 90 -17.80 -5.22 43.86
CA LEU A 90 -16.96 -4.74 42.76
C LEU A 90 -16.53 -5.82 41.75
N THR A 91 -16.84 -7.10 42.00
CA THR A 91 -16.53 -8.21 41.08
C THR A 91 -17.79 -8.65 40.34
N LEU A 92 -18.04 -8.06 39.18
CA LEU A 92 -19.14 -8.48 38.30
C LEU A 92 -18.68 -9.69 37.49
N HIS A 93 -19.32 -10.85 37.67
CA HIS A 93 -18.95 -12.05 36.93
C HIS A 93 -19.19 -11.91 35.42
N SER A 94 -20.26 -11.22 35.03
CA SER A 94 -20.63 -11.03 33.62
C SER A 94 -19.61 -10.18 32.87
N ASP A 95 -18.89 -9.27 33.56
CA ASP A 95 -17.87 -8.44 32.93
C ASP A 95 -16.65 -9.30 32.53
N ILE A 96 -16.24 -10.23 33.39
CA ILE A 96 -15.15 -11.18 33.16
C ILE A 96 -15.52 -12.03 31.96
N VAL A 97 -16.75 -12.56 31.95
CA VAL A 97 -17.29 -13.37 30.85
C VAL A 97 -17.41 -12.60 29.53
N PHE A 98 -17.59 -11.28 29.58
CA PHE A 98 -17.59 -10.41 28.40
C PHE A 98 -16.16 -10.18 27.88
N PHE A 99 -15.24 -9.72 28.73
CA PHE A 99 -13.88 -9.38 28.32
C PHE A 99 -13.07 -10.61 27.91
N GLN A 100 -13.22 -11.75 28.60
CA GLN A 100 -12.61 -13.02 28.18
C GLN A 100 -13.12 -13.47 26.81
N ALA A 101 -14.43 -13.37 26.55
CA ALA A 101 -14.99 -13.73 25.25
C ALA A 101 -14.52 -12.78 24.14
N LEU A 102 -14.41 -11.48 24.41
CA LEU A 102 -13.91 -10.48 23.47
C LEU A 102 -12.42 -10.71 23.17
N TYR A 103 -11.61 -10.90 24.21
CA TYR A 103 -10.17 -11.12 24.08
C TYR A 103 -9.85 -12.43 23.35
N SER A 104 -10.56 -13.52 23.68
CA SER A 104 -10.42 -14.79 22.95
C SER A 104 -10.75 -14.66 21.46
N GLN A 105 -11.82 -13.93 21.11
CA GLN A 105 -12.14 -13.65 19.70
C GLN A 105 -11.08 -12.76 19.03
N TYR A 106 -10.53 -11.80 19.77
CA TYR A 106 -9.46 -10.94 19.28
C TYR A 106 -8.16 -11.70 19.00
N LEU A 107 -7.72 -12.59 19.90
CA LEU A 107 -6.53 -13.43 19.70
C LEU A 107 -6.69 -14.35 18.48
N LYS A 108 -7.87 -14.96 18.30
CA LYS A 108 -8.17 -15.75 17.09
C LYS A 108 -8.07 -14.91 15.82
N LEU A 109 -8.60 -13.69 15.85
CA LEU A 109 -8.53 -12.75 14.73
C LEU A 109 -7.07 -12.35 14.42
N ILE A 110 -6.25 -12.08 15.44
CA ILE A 110 -4.81 -11.82 15.30
C ILE A 110 -4.13 -13.00 14.59
N GLN A 111 -4.35 -14.22 15.08
CA GLN A 111 -3.73 -15.41 14.51
C GLN A 111 -4.15 -15.63 13.05
N PHE A 112 -5.44 -15.43 12.76
CA PHE A 112 -5.98 -15.49 11.40
C PHE A 112 -5.32 -14.44 10.50
N ASN A 113 -5.28 -13.18 10.93
CA ASN A 113 -4.66 -12.09 10.15
C ASN A 113 -3.17 -12.35 9.90
N LYS A 114 -2.45 -12.97 10.85
CA LYS A 114 -1.04 -13.35 10.68
C LYS A 114 -0.85 -14.39 9.60
N LEU A 115 -1.67 -15.43 9.63
CA LEU A 115 -1.65 -16.49 8.63
C LEU A 115 -1.93 -15.90 7.24
N GLN A 116 -3.02 -15.15 7.09
CA GLN A 116 -3.43 -14.57 5.82
C GLN A 116 -2.41 -13.58 5.28
N SER A 117 -1.86 -12.72 6.14
CA SER A 117 -0.79 -11.78 5.75
C SER A 117 0.42 -12.54 5.19
N THR A 118 0.82 -13.64 5.81
CA THR A 118 1.95 -14.45 5.34
C THR A 118 1.67 -15.06 3.95
N LEU A 119 0.45 -15.55 3.73
CA LEU A 119 0.04 -16.12 2.44
C LEU A 119 0.00 -15.06 1.33
N ILE A 120 -0.60 -13.90 1.61
CA ILE A 120 -0.68 -12.77 0.67
C ILE A 120 0.72 -12.25 0.35
N LEU A 121 1.61 -12.10 1.35
CA LEU A 121 3.01 -11.70 1.13
C LEU A 121 3.75 -12.67 0.22
N ALA A 122 3.57 -13.99 0.40
CA ALA A 122 4.16 -14.98 -0.49
C ALA A 122 3.66 -14.84 -1.94
N LYS A 123 2.35 -14.61 -2.14
CA LYS A 123 1.77 -14.36 -3.47
C LYS A 123 2.32 -13.07 -4.10
N ILE A 124 2.48 -12.00 -3.31
CA ILE A 124 3.07 -10.73 -3.78
C ILE A 124 4.53 -10.93 -4.21
N GLN A 125 5.33 -11.70 -3.47
CA GLN A 125 6.70 -12.00 -3.85
C GLN A 125 6.78 -12.78 -5.17
N GLN A 126 5.90 -13.77 -5.36
CA GLN A 126 5.80 -14.52 -6.62
C GLN A 126 5.40 -13.60 -7.78
N LEU A 127 4.43 -12.71 -7.55
CA LEU A 127 4.02 -11.71 -8.53
C LEU A 127 5.18 -10.75 -8.85
N SER A 128 5.90 -10.25 -7.86
CA SER A 128 7.08 -9.37 -8.04
C SER A 128 8.14 -10.03 -8.94
N HIS A 129 8.41 -11.32 -8.74
CA HIS A 129 9.30 -12.09 -9.61
C HIS A 129 8.73 -12.23 -11.04
N LEU A 130 7.44 -12.49 -11.17
CA LEU A 130 6.75 -12.56 -12.46
C LEU A 130 6.81 -11.22 -13.19
N ILE A 131 6.53 -10.10 -12.52
CA ILE A 131 6.61 -8.75 -13.08
C ILE A 131 8.01 -8.47 -13.59
N LYS A 132 9.05 -8.67 -12.76
CA LYS A 132 10.45 -8.55 -13.18
C LYS A 132 10.72 -9.35 -14.45
N LYS A 133 10.26 -10.60 -14.50
CA LYS A 133 10.45 -11.47 -15.68
C LYS A 133 9.69 -10.98 -16.91
N LEU A 134 8.50 -10.40 -16.74
CA LEU A 134 7.63 -9.94 -17.83
C LEU A 134 8.02 -8.56 -18.38
N THR A 135 8.58 -7.69 -17.53
CA THR A 135 9.03 -6.34 -17.90
C THR A 135 10.53 -6.24 -18.14
N SER A 136 11.28 -7.31 -17.82
CA SER A 136 12.71 -7.41 -18.11
C SER A 136 12.98 -7.43 -19.61
N SER A 137 14.08 -6.81 -19.95
CA SER A 137 14.66 -6.83 -21.28
C SER A 137 15.18 -8.21 -21.71
N ASP A 138 15.27 -9.20 -20.83
CA ASP A 138 15.62 -10.59 -21.18
C ASP A 138 14.44 -11.35 -21.84
N GLN A 139 13.27 -10.72 -21.93
CA GLN A 139 12.12 -11.23 -22.69
C GLN A 139 12.48 -11.46 -24.16
N LYS A 140 12.21 -12.68 -24.65
CA LYS A 140 12.33 -13.03 -26.08
C LYS A 140 11.45 -12.13 -26.97
N ASN A 141 10.29 -11.71 -26.46
CA ASN A 141 9.38 -10.83 -27.18
C ASN A 141 9.37 -9.42 -26.58
N LYS A 142 10.10 -8.51 -27.22
CA LYS A 142 10.16 -7.10 -26.80
C LYS A 142 8.79 -6.42 -26.86
N ASN A 143 7.89 -6.80 -27.77
CA ASN A 143 6.56 -6.19 -27.84
C ASN A 143 5.72 -6.53 -26.61
N ASP A 144 5.73 -7.80 -26.16
CA ASP A 144 5.01 -8.20 -24.95
C ASP A 144 5.57 -7.49 -23.71
N MET A 145 6.89 -7.26 -23.63
CA MET A 145 7.53 -6.46 -22.58
C MET A 145 6.95 -5.04 -22.53
N TYR A 146 6.83 -4.35 -23.67
CA TYR A 146 6.23 -3.00 -23.71
C TYR A 146 4.74 -3.01 -23.31
N LEU A 147 3.98 -4.02 -23.72
CA LEU A 147 2.58 -4.16 -23.31
C LEU A 147 2.45 -4.36 -21.79
N TRP A 148 3.32 -5.17 -21.17
CA TRP A 148 3.35 -5.33 -19.72
C TRP A 148 3.74 -4.03 -19.00
N ARG A 149 4.72 -3.28 -19.52
CA ARG A 149 5.07 -1.97 -18.97
C ARG A 149 3.89 -0.99 -19.05
N GLU A 150 3.15 -1.00 -20.16
CA GLU A 150 1.93 -0.19 -20.31
C GLU A 150 0.88 -0.56 -19.26
N ILE A 151 0.65 -1.87 -19.01
CA ILE A 151 -0.25 -2.34 -17.95
C ILE A 151 0.18 -1.79 -16.58
N PHE A 152 1.45 -1.96 -16.21
CA PHE A 152 1.91 -1.56 -14.89
C PHE A 152 2.01 -0.03 -14.74
N ASN A 153 2.30 0.70 -15.80
CA ASN A 153 2.23 2.16 -15.78
C ASN A 153 0.80 2.64 -15.55
N LYS A 154 -0.18 2.02 -16.23
CA LYS A 154 -1.60 2.29 -15.96
C LYS A 154 -1.97 1.93 -14.52
N TYR A 155 -1.48 0.82 -13.99
CA TYR A 155 -1.72 0.45 -12.59
C TYR A 155 -1.25 1.55 -11.61
N VAL A 156 -0.09 2.16 -11.88
CA VAL A 156 0.42 3.30 -11.09
C VAL A 156 -0.41 4.57 -11.30
N GLU A 157 -0.79 4.89 -12.54
CA GLU A 157 -1.61 6.07 -12.85
C GLU A 157 -2.98 6.04 -12.16
N TYR A 158 -3.60 4.86 -12.04
CA TYR A 158 -4.87 4.67 -11.34
C TYR A 158 -4.73 4.70 -9.81
N LYS A 159 -3.55 5.02 -9.27
CA LYS A 159 -3.26 5.13 -7.83
C LYS A 159 -3.66 3.87 -7.06
N LEU A 160 -3.42 2.71 -7.68
CA LEU A 160 -3.55 1.41 -7.03
C LEU A 160 -2.33 1.12 -6.13
N ASP A 161 -1.68 2.17 -5.63
CA ASP A 161 -0.74 2.09 -4.53
C ASP A 161 -1.50 2.13 -3.21
N LEU A 162 -1.10 1.26 -2.28
CA LEU A 162 -1.80 1.05 -1.00
C LEU A 162 -1.88 2.28 -0.08
N LYS A 163 -1.31 3.42 -0.47
CA LYS A 163 -1.13 4.59 0.38
C LYS A 163 -2.36 5.50 0.46
N SER A 164 -3.23 5.52 -0.54
CA SER A 164 -4.31 6.53 -0.57
C SER A 164 -5.62 6.10 -1.24
N HIS A 165 -5.57 5.33 -2.34
CA HIS A 165 -6.75 5.10 -3.18
C HIS A 165 -6.87 3.65 -3.68
N PHE A 166 -6.30 2.70 -2.95
CA PHE A 166 -6.47 1.28 -3.25
C PHE A 166 -7.87 0.82 -2.85
N ASP A 167 -8.82 0.96 -3.78
CA ASP A 167 -10.22 0.58 -3.64
C ASP A 167 -10.72 -0.22 -4.86
N SER A 168 -11.89 -0.86 -4.71
CA SER A 168 -12.47 -1.67 -5.78
C SER A 168 -12.82 -0.85 -7.01
N LYS A 169 -13.29 0.39 -6.84
CA LYS A 169 -13.71 1.25 -7.95
C LYS A 169 -12.54 1.58 -8.88
N ASN A 170 -11.37 1.91 -8.33
CA ASN A 170 -10.18 2.20 -9.11
C ASN A 170 -9.63 0.94 -9.78
N LEU A 171 -9.70 -0.21 -9.10
CA LEU A 171 -9.29 -1.49 -9.68
C LEU A 171 -10.18 -1.88 -10.86
N ASP A 172 -11.50 -1.74 -10.72
CA ASP A 172 -12.47 -2.01 -11.79
C ASP A 172 -12.29 -1.04 -12.95
N SER A 173 -12.05 0.25 -12.67
CA SER A 173 -11.79 1.26 -13.71
C SER A 173 -10.48 0.96 -14.47
N PHE A 174 -9.45 0.50 -13.78
CA PHE A 174 -8.21 0.05 -14.38
C PHE A 174 -8.45 -1.15 -15.31
N VAL A 175 -9.14 -2.19 -14.83
CA VAL A 175 -9.44 -3.38 -15.63
C VAL A 175 -10.28 -3.01 -16.85
N GLY A 176 -11.34 -2.22 -16.67
CA GLY A 176 -12.18 -1.74 -17.77
C GLY A 176 -11.38 -1.00 -18.84
N HIS A 177 -10.45 -0.12 -18.44
CA HIS A 177 -9.57 0.56 -19.37
C HIS A 177 -8.66 -0.41 -20.15
N ILE A 178 -8.10 -1.44 -19.50
CA ILE A 178 -7.27 -2.46 -20.16
C ILE A 178 -8.07 -3.26 -21.20
N GLU A 179 -9.34 -3.55 -20.90
CA GLU A 179 -10.27 -4.24 -21.79
C GLU A 179 -10.68 -3.37 -22.99
N ASP A 180 -10.99 -2.08 -22.75
CA ASP A 180 -11.41 -1.12 -23.77
C ASP A 180 -10.33 -0.91 -24.85
N ILE A 181 -9.08 -0.74 -24.43
CA ILE A 181 -7.93 -0.60 -25.35
C ILE A 181 -7.51 -1.95 -25.97
N LYS A 182 -8.20 -3.04 -25.59
CA LYS A 182 -7.97 -4.42 -26.02
C LYS A 182 -6.52 -4.86 -25.83
N LEU A 183 -5.87 -4.42 -24.75
CA LEU A 183 -4.44 -4.61 -24.56
C LEU A 183 -4.07 -6.09 -24.51
N LEU A 184 -4.88 -6.89 -23.81
CA LEU A 184 -4.68 -8.33 -23.66
C LEU A 184 -4.68 -9.07 -25.01
N LYS A 185 -5.43 -8.58 -26.01
CA LYS A 185 -5.49 -9.17 -27.36
C LYS A 185 -4.25 -8.88 -28.20
N LYS A 186 -3.43 -7.88 -27.82
CA LYS A 186 -2.21 -7.49 -28.55
C LYS A 186 -1.00 -8.38 -28.22
N PHE A 187 -1.07 -9.19 -27.17
CA PHE A 187 0.00 -10.12 -26.80
C PHE A 187 0.16 -11.24 -27.82
N LYS A 188 1.41 -11.61 -28.13
CA LYS A 188 1.71 -12.73 -29.05
C LYS A 188 1.21 -14.07 -28.50
N HIS A 189 1.38 -14.31 -27.19
CA HIS A 189 0.86 -15.47 -26.48
C HIS A 189 -0.32 -15.05 -25.60
N THR A 190 -1.44 -14.71 -26.23
CA THR A 190 -2.64 -14.15 -25.58
C THR A 190 -3.06 -14.96 -24.36
N LYS A 191 -3.30 -16.27 -24.51
CA LYS A 191 -3.81 -17.14 -23.43
C LYS A 191 -2.99 -17.05 -22.14
N LYS A 192 -1.66 -17.18 -22.26
CA LYS A 192 -0.75 -17.18 -21.11
C LYS A 192 -0.63 -15.81 -20.45
N ASN A 193 -0.59 -14.73 -21.23
CA ASN A 193 -0.52 -13.38 -20.68
C ASN A 193 -1.86 -12.96 -20.05
N THR A 194 -2.98 -13.40 -20.61
CA THR A 194 -4.30 -13.23 -19.99
C THR A 194 -4.38 -13.94 -18.65
N GLU A 195 -3.86 -15.17 -18.52
CA GLU A 195 -3.78 -15.90 -17.25
C GLU A 195 -2.92 -15.14 -16.22
N TYR A 196 -1.77 -14.60 -16.62
CA TYR A 196 -0.94 -13.78 -15.75
C TYR A 196 -1.64 -12.50 -15.28
N PHE A 197 -2.38 -11.84 -16.19
CA PHE A 197 -3.15 -10.66 -15.83
C PHE A 197 -4.31 -11.00 -14.89
N HIS A 198 -4.98 -12.13 -15.12
CA HIS A 198 -6.03 -12.61 -14.23
C HIS A 198 -5.49 -12.90 -12.82
N ASN A 199 -4.37 -13.63 -12.71
CA ASN A 199 -3.73 -13.88 -11.41
C ASN A 199 -3.31 -12.59 -10.70
N PHE A 200 -2.86 -11.59 -11.46
CA PHE A 200 -2.56 -10.25 -10.93
C PHE A 200 -3.82 -9.57 -10.38
N TYR A 201 -4.91 -9.58 -11.14
CA TYR A 201 -6.19 -9.00 -10.73
C TYR A 201 -6.77 -9.69 -9.49
N GLU A 202 -6.80 -11.03 -9.47
CA GLU A 202 -7.31 -11.82 -8.34
C GLU A 202 -6.53 -11.55 -7.05
N LEU A 203 -5.20 -11.40 -7.12
CA LEU A 203 -4.40 -11.04 -5.96
C LEU A 203 -4.76 -9.65 -5.41
N ASN A 204 -5.00 -8.67 -6.29
CA ASN A 204 -5.41 -7.34 -5.88
C ASN A 204 -6.81 -7.34 -5.26
N LEU A 205 -7.74 -8.12 -5.81
CA LEU A 205 -9.06 -8.32 -5.21
C LEU A 205 -8.98 -8.98 -3.83
N GLU A 206 -8.18 -10.03 -3.69
CA GLU A 206 -7.95 -10.72 -2.42
C GLU A 206 -7.38 -9.76 -1.37
N LEU A 207 -6.43 -8.90 -1.77
CA LEU A 207 -5.87 -7.88 -0.91
C LEU A 207 -6.91 -6.84 -0.47
N LEU A 208 -7.74 -6.34 -1.39
CA LEU A 208 -8.83 -5.42 -1.05
C LEU A 208 -9.80 -6.02 -0.02
N LYS A 209 -10.18 -7.29 -0.23
CA LYS A 209 -11.02 -8.04 0.70
C LYS A 209 -10.34 -8.14 2.07
N PHE A 210 -9.04 -8.45 2.11
CA PHE A 210 -8.31 -8.61 3.37
C PHE A 210 -8.22 -7.30 4.15
N LEU A 211 -7.90 -6.19 3.48
CA LEU A 211 -7.86 -4.87 4.10
C LEU A 211 -9.23 -4.42 4.61
N SER A 212 -10.29 -4.68 3.84
CA SER A 212 -11.66 -4.40 4.27
C SER A 212 -12.04 -5.23 5.50
N PHE A 213 -11.74 -6.53 5.49
CA PHE A 213 -11.98 -7.42 6.61
C PHE A 213 -11.31 -6.94 7.90
N GLU A 214 -10.03 -6.58 7.85
CA GLU A 214 -9.31 -6.07 9.02
C GLU A 214 -9.90 -4.74 9.53
N ASN A 215 -10.22 -3.83 8.63
CA ASN A 215 -10.79 -2.53 8.97
C ASN A 215 -12.17 -2.71 9.63
N LEU A 216 -13.05 -3.51 9.04
CA LEU A 216 -14.38 -3.80 9.57
C LEU A 216 -14.29 -4.42 10.98
N ASN A 217 -13.42 -5.40 11.19
CA ASN A 217 -13.23 -6.00 12.51
C ASN A 217 -12.64 -5.01 13.53
N THR A 218 -11.67 -4.17 13.14
CA THR A 218 -11.12 -3.12 13.99
C THR A 218 -12.22 -2.14 14.43
N ILE A 219 -13.10 -1.75 13.52
CA ILE A 219 -14.25 -0.89 13.82
C ILE A 219 -15.23 -1.61 14.75
N ALA A 220 -15.49 -2.90 14.53
CA ALA A 220 -16.38 -3.70 15.37
C ALA A 220 -15.88 -3.81 16.82
N ILE A 221 -14.59 -4.10 17.02
CA ILE A 221 -13.96 -4.14 18.35
C ILE A 221 -14.08 -2.77 19.03
N ARG A 222 -13.68 -1.70 18.35
CA ARG A 222 -13.78 -0.35 18.91
C ARG A 222 -15.22 0.00 19.31
N LYS A 223 -16.20 -0.36 18.48
CA LYS A 223 -17.62 -0.08 18.72
C LYS A 223 -18.22 -0.97 19.81
N ILE A 224 -17.77 -2.21 20.01
CA ILE A 224 -18.31 -3.07 21.07
C ILE A 224 -17.79 -2.62 22.44
N VAL A 225 -16.52 -2.20 22.52
CA VAL A 225 -15.93 -1.67 23.77
C VAL A 225 -16.54 -0.32 24.12
N LYS A 226 -16.69 0.62 23.15
CA LYS A 226 -17.42 1.87 23.39
C LYS A 226 -18.89 1.64 23.77
N LYS A 227 -19.49 0.56 23.27
CA LYS A 227 -20.85 0.17 23.66
C LYS A 227 -20.89 -0.31 25.10
N PHE A 228 -19.92 -1.11 25.54
CA PHE A 228 -19.79 -1.51 26.93
C PHE A 228 -19.75 -0.26 27.82
N ASP A 229 -18.79 0.65 27.60
CA ASP A 229 -18.65 1.88 28.40
C ASP A 229 -19.92 2.73 28.43
N LYS A 230 -20.62 2.86 27.29
CA LYS A 230 -21.86 3.64 27.23
C LYS A 230 -22.99 3.02 28.05
N HIS A 231 -23.04 1.70 28.15
CA HIS A 231 -24.12 1.00 28.84
C HIS A 231 -23.82 0.76 30.32
N THR A 232 -22.54 0.73 30.72
CA THR A 232 -22.12 0.43 32.10
C THR A 232 -21.51 1.63 32.84
N LEU A 233 -21.05 2.67 32.14
CA LEU A 233 -20.25 3.78 32.70
C LEU A 233 -18.92 3.35 33.35
N LEU A 234 -18.45 2.10 33.16
CA LEU A 234 -17.27 1.56 33.84
C LEU A 234 -15.93 1.79 33.07
N HIS A 235 -15.86 2.82 32.23
CA HIS A 235 -14.67 3.28 31.46
C HIS A 235 -13.57 2.24 31.15
N SER A 236 -13.88 1.27 30.28
CA SER A 236 -12.93 0.22 29.85
C SER A 236 -12.13 0.59 28.60
N SER A 237 -12.66 1.48 27.74
CA SER A 237 -12.15 1.63 26.37
C SER A 237 -10.72 2.13 26.27
N GLN A 238 -10.30 3.06 27.14
CA GLN A 238 -8.96 3.62 27.06
C GLN A 238 -7.90 2.54 27.32
N ASN A 239 -8.07 1.77 28.40
CA ASN A 239 -7.08 0.76 28.82
C ASN A 239 -7.16 -0.51 27.97
N PHE A 240 -8.36 -0.94 27.57
CA PHE A 240 -8.52 -2.07 26.66
C PHE A 240 -7.90 -1.78 25.29
N ASN A 241 -8.14 -0.58 24.73
CA ASN A 241 -7.56 -0.20 23.44
C ASN A 241 -6.02 -0.11 23.51
N LYS A 242 -5.43 0.37 24.61
CA LYS A 242 -3.98 0.38 24.80
C LYS A 242 -3.39 -1.03 24.77
N MET A 243 -4.03 -1.98 25.47
CA MET A 243 -3.60 -3.38 25.51
C MET A 243 -3.62 -4.03 24.12
N ILE A 244 -4.74 -3.96 23.40
CA ILE A 244 -4.84 -4.55 22.05
C ILE A 244 -3.98 -3.81 21.00
N THR A 245 -3.71 -2.51 21.19
CA THR A 245 -2.85 -1.77 20.25
C THR A 245 -1.38 -2.17 20.40
N PHE A 246 -0.95 -2.53 21.61
CA PHE A 246 0.39 -3.06 21.83
C PHE A 246 0.61 -4.34 21.00
N GLU A 247 -0.37 -5.25 20.97
CA GLU A 247 -0.31 -6.47 20.13
C GLU A 247 -0.40 -6.20 18.62
N LYS A 248 -1.12 -5.15 18.19
CA LYS A 248 -1.17 -4.72 16.77
C LYS A 248 0.19 -4.32 16.19
N SER A 249 1.16 -3.90 16.99
CA SER A 249 2.50 -3.57 16.50
C SER A 249 3.25 -4.77 15.89
N SER A 250 2.84 -6.00 16.23
CA SER A 250 3.40 -7.23 15.65
C SER A 250 2.69 -7.67 14.35
N LEU A 251 1.49 -7.16 14.09
CA LEU A 251 0.62 -7.55 12.98
C LEU A 251 -0.07 -6.30 12.42
N SER A 252 0.55 -5.68 11.43
CA SER A 252 -0.09 -4.56 10.74
C SER A 252 0.00 -4.72 9.24
N THR A 253 -1.09 -4.35 8.59
CA THR A 253 -1.16 -4.04 7.16
C THR A 253 0.00 -3.19 6.68
N SER A 254 0.65 -2.41 7.57
CA SER A 254 1.85 -1.64 7.28
C SER A 254 2.95 -2.47 6.61
N SER A 255 3.12 -3.76 6.95
CA SER A 255 4.09 -4.63 6.28
C SER A 255 3.67 -4.96 4.84
N ILE A 256 2.38 -5.19 4.59
CA ILE A 256 1.85 -5.45 3.23
C ILE A 256 1.85 -4.16 2.40
N GLU A 257 1.44 -3.04 2.99
CA GLU A 257 1.45 -1.68 2.44
C GLU A 257 2.87 -1.27 2.03
N GLN A 258 3.87 -1.52 2.89
CA GLN A 258 5.27 -1.29 2.59
C GLN A 258 5.76 -2.20 1.47
N VAL A 259 5.48 -3.50 1.51
CA VAL A 259 6.01 -4.45 0.51
C VAL A 259 5.45 -4.16 -0.90
N ILE A 260 4.14 -3.95 -1.07
CA ILE A 260 3.56 -3.71 -2.41
C ILE A 260 3.96 -2.35 -2.97
N SER A 261 3.95 -1.29 -2.15
CA SER A 261 4.36 0.04 -2.61
C SER A 261 5.84 0.08 -2.99
N THR A 262 6.68 -0.77 -2.39
CA THR A 262 8.12 -0.79 -2.65
C THR A 262 8.47 -1.72 -3.82
N ASP A 263 7.72 -2.81 -4.01
CA ASP A 263 8.04 -3.81 -5.02
C ASP A 263 7.43 -3.48 -6.39
N ILE A 264 6.13 -3.27 -6.55
CA ILE A 264 5.57 -3.26 -7.93
C ILE A 264 6.00 -2.01 -8.74
N VAL A 265 6.02 -0.85 -8.09
CA VAL A 265 6.29 0.45 -8.74
C VAL A 265 7.78 0.62 -9.11
N LYS A 266 8.69 0.20 -8.22
CA LYS A 266 10.15 0.37 -8.44
C LYS A 266 10.73 -0.63 -9.44
N LEU A 267 10.01 -1.72 -9.74
CA LEU A 267 10.53 -2.79 -10.57
C LEU A 267 10.37 -2.56 -12.07
N VAL A 268 9.56 -1.59 -12.47
CA VAL A 268 9.32 -1.27 -13.88
C VAL A 268 10.10 -0.01 -14.23
N PRO A 269 11.18 -0.11 -15.03
CA PRO A 269 11.95 1.06 -15.45
C PRO A 269 11.06 2.04 -16.22
N GLN A 270 11.01 3.29 -15.76
CA GLN A 270 10.24 4.34 -16.41
C GLN A 270 11.11 5.06 -17.43
N LEU A 271 10.55 5.39 -18.60
CA LEU A 271 11.31 6.07 -19.64
C LEU A 271 11.81 7.46 -19.19
N ASP A 272 11.01 8.13 -18.36
CA ASP A 272 11.25 9.49 -17.87
C ASP A 272 12.56 9.61 -17.08
N ASP A 273 12.95 8.55 -16.37
CA ASP A 273 14.20 8.48 -15.59
C ASP A 273 15.47 8.52 -16.47
N TYR A 274 15.31 8.32 -17.79
CA TYR A 274 16.41 8.20 -18.76
C TYR A 274 16.39 9.28 -19.83
N LEU A 275 15.53 10.30 -19.69
CA LEU A 275 15.43 11.40 -20.64
C LEU A 275 16.59 12.39 -20.46
N CYS A 276 17.11 12.89 -21.57
CA CYS A 276 18.04 14.01 -21.57
C CYS A 276 17.27 15.33 -21.35
N PRO A 277 17.60 16.13 -20.32
CA PRO A 277 16.88 17.38 -20.01
C PRO A 277 16.97 18.47 -21.09
N ILE A 278 17.90 18.36 -22.02
CA ILE A 278 18.08 19.35 -23.11
C ILE A 278 17.13 19.06 -24.27
N CYS A 279 16.98 17.78 -24.64
CA CYS A 279 16.22 17.39 -25.83
C CYS A 279 14.94 16.61 -25.52
N PHE A 280 14.64 16.38 -24.24
CA PHE A 280 13.46 15.67 -23.73
C PHE A 280 13.21 14.31 -24.42
N SER A 281 14.30 13.69 -24.89
CA SER A 281 14.31 12.37 -25.51
C SER A 281 15.23 11.46 -24.71
N ILE A 282 15.09 10.13 -24.84
CA ILE A 282 16.00 9.19 -24.20
C ILE A 282 17.46 9.57 -24.50
N ALA A 283 18.30 9.57 -23.46
CA ALA A 283 19.69 9.96 -23.62
C ALA A 283 20.42 8.96 -24.54
N TYR A 284 21.17 9.46 -25.52
CA TYR A 284 21.99 8.64 -26.41
C TYR A 284 23.46 8.94 -26.20
N LYS A 285 24.25 7.90 -25.90
CA LYS A 285 25.61 8.02 -25.34
C LYS A 285 25.63 9.06 -24.20
N PRO A 286 24.95 8.77 -23.08
CA PRO A 286 24.83 9.72 -21.97
C PRO A 286 26.22 10.07 -21.45
N VAL A 287 26.52 11.35 -21.31
CA VAL A 287 27.75 11.86 -20.71
C VAL A 287 27.42 12.35 -19.32
N ARG A 288 28.00 11.73 -18.29
CA ARG A 288 27.78 12.12 -16.89
C ARG A 288 28.84 13.13 -16.46
N LEU A 289 28.38 14.34 -16.12
CA LEU A 289 29.24 15.41 -15.63
C LEU A 289 29.72 15.12 -14.20
N THR A 290 30.74 15.83 -13.74
CA THR A 290 31.26 15.72 -12.36
C THR A 290 30.22 16.09 -11.29
N CYS A 291 29.19 16.88 -11.66
CA CYS A 291 28.03 17.15 -10.82
C CYS A 291 26.96 16.03 -10.86
N ASN A 292 27.27 14.84 -11.40
CA ASN A 292 26.41 13.65 -11.58
C ASN A 292 25.21 13.76 -12.54
N HIS A 293 24.91 14.94 -13.07
CA HIS A 293 23.90 15.11 -14.11
C HIS A 293 24.38 14.57 -15.46
N PHE A 294 23.48 13.96 -16.25
CA PHE A 294 23.83 13.40 -17.55
C PHE A 294 23.01 13.99 -18.69
N PHE A 295 23.62 14.03 -19.88
CA PHE A 295 23.02 14.55 -21.10
C PHE A 295 23.43 13.70 -22.31
N CYS A 296 22.73 13.81 -23.44
CA CYS A 296 23.21 13.21 -24.69
C CYS A 296 24.58 13.79 -25.06
N ILE A 297 25.49 12.97 -25.59
CA ILE A 297 26.79 13.43 -26.09
C ILE A 297 26.66 14.60 -27.08
N ARG A 298 25.70 14.55 -28.01
CA ARG A 298 25.46 15.63 -28.99
C ARG A 298 24.94 16.90 -28.34
N CYS A 299 24.03 16.79 -27.38
CA CYS A 299 23.51 17.95 -26.67
C CYS A 299 24.63 18.65 -25.89
N LEU A 300 25.53 17.87 -25.29
CA LEU A 300 26.67 18.40 -24.57
C LEU A 300 27.69 19.08 -25.49
N ILE A 301 28.02 18.47 -26.63
CA ILE A 301 28.91 19.08 -27.65
C ILE A 301 28.34 20.42 -28.13
N LYS A 302 27.02 20.53 -28.32
CA LYS A 302 26.38 21.79 -28.72
C LYS A 302 26.51 22.88 -27.64
N LEU A 303 26.44 22.54 -26.36
CA LEU A 303 26.69 23.48 -25.26
C LEU A 303 28.16 23.93 -25.23
N GLN A 304 29.10 22.99 -25.37
CA GLN A 304 30.53 23.30 -25.42
C GLN A 304 30.88 24.22 -26.60
N ARG A 305 30.32 23.97 -27.79
CA ARG A 305 30.50 24.82 -28.98
C ARG A 305 29.93 26.24 -28.82
N ARG A 306 28.88 26.40 -28.02
CA ARG A 306 28.28 27.71 -27.68
C ARG A 306 29.00 28.40 -26.52
N ASN A 307 30.04 27.78 -25.97
CA ASN A 307 30.75 28.25 -24.78
C ASN A 307 29.81 28.48 -23.59
N GLU A 308 28.87 27.56 -23.37
CA GLU A 308 27.95 27.54 -22.23
C GLU A 308 28.50 26.58 -21.14
N PRO A 309 29.27 27.07 -20.15
CA PRO A 309 30.02 26.19 -19.24
C PRO A 309 29.17 25.57 -18.12
N LYS A 310 27.94 26.06 -17.92
CA LYS A 310 27.09 25.72 -16.77
C LYS A 310 26.20 24.53 -17.08
N CYS A 311 26.09 23.61 -16.13
CA CYS A 311 25.15 22.50 -16.18
C CYS A 311 23.70 23.01 -16.24
N PRO A 312 22.86 22.57 -17.20
CA PRO A 312 21.46 22.98 -17.29
C PRO A 312 20.58 22.68 -16.06
N ILE A 313 21.01 21.77 -15.19
CA ILE A 313 20.24 21.34 -14.01
C ILE A 313 20.69 22.10 -12.75
N CYS A 314 21.95 21.96 -12.35
CA CYS A 314 22.47 22.58 -11.12
C CYS A 314 23.22 23.90 -11.32
N ARG A 315 23.51 24.29 -12.56
CA ARG A 315 24.29 25.48 -12.94
C ARG A 315 25.77 25.46 -12.57
N ASP A 316 26.30 24.33 -12.10
CA ASP A 316 27.73 24.15 -11.85
C ASP A 316 28.54 24.27 -13.15
N PRO A 317 29.72 24.91 -13.15
CA PRO A 317 30.52 25.19 -14.35
C PRO A 317 31.35 23.97 -14.80
N VAL A 318 30.69 22.83 -15.05
CA VAL A 318 31.35 21.53 -15.28
C VAL A 318 31.21 21.00 -16.71
N VAL A 319 30.56 21.77 -17.62
CA VAL A 319 30.29 21.31 -19.00
C VAL A 319 31.57 21.29 -19.85
N MET A 320 32.49 22.23 -19.64
CA MET A 320 33.70 22.35 -20.46
C MET A 320 34.73 21.25 -20.15
N ASP A 321 34.67 20.67 -18.94
CA ASP A 321 35.60 19.63 -18.49
C ASP A 321 35.22 18.23 -19.01
N ALA A 322 34.02 18.08 -19.56
CA ALA A 322 33.51 16.80 -19.99
C ALA A 322 34.13 16.33 -21.31
N THR A 323 34.66 15.11 -21.31
CA THR A 323 35.31 14.46 -22.45
C THR A 323 34.64 13.13 -22.79
N GLU A 324 35.16 12.42 -23.79
CA GLU A 324 34.68 11.07 -24.14
C GLU A 324 34.80 10.07 -22.96
N ALA A 325 35.75 10.28 -22.05
CA ALA A 325 35.90 9.45 -20.85
C ALA A 325 34.70 9.52 -19.89
N ASN A 326 33.87 10.57 -20.00
CA ASN A 326 32.69 10.76 -19.16
C ASN A 326 31.43 10.07 -19.73
N VAL A 327 31.54 9.36 -20.86
CA VAL A 327 30.43 8.59 -21.44
C VAL A 327 30.11 7.40 -20.53
N ASP A 328 28.86 7.36 -20.06
CA ASP A 328 28.33 6.27 -19.25
C ASP A 328 27.85 5.12 -20.16
N TYR A 329 28.78 4.20 -20.45
CA TYR A 329 28.53 3.03 -21.29
C TYR A 329 27.58 2.02 -20.62
N ASP A 330 27.62 1.90 -19.29
CA ASP A 330 26.74 1.00 -18.54
C ASP A 330 25.28 1.46 -18.67
N LEU A 331 25.03 2.76 -18.49
CA LEU A 331 23.71 3.36 -18.69
C LEU A 331 23.26 3.23 -20.16
N LEU A 332 24.17 3.40 -21.12
CA LEU A 332 23.87 3.20 -22.53
C LEU A 332 23.45 1.75 -22.83
N GLU A 333 24.18 0.76 -22.34
CA GLU A 333 23.87 -0.65 -22.53
C GLU A 333 22.54 -1.00 -21.85
N TYR A 334 22.33 -0.52 -20.63
CA TYR A 334 21.05 -0.65 -19.94
C TYR A 334 19.88 -0.07 -20.74
N MET A 335 20.01 1.14 -21.27
CA MET A 335 18.97 1.78 -22.09
C MET A 335 18.75 1.03 -23.42
N LYS A 336 19.80 0.54 -24.08
CA LYS A 336 19.67 -0.30 -25.29
C LYS A 336 18.90 -1.58 -25.00
N LYS A 337 19.16 -2.20 -23.84
CA LYS A 337 18.50 -3.44 -23.42
C LYS A 337 17.02 -3.19 -23.10
N ASN A 338 16.74 -2.16 -22.29
CA ASN A 338 15.43 -1.88 -21.70
C ASN A 338 14.53 -0.99 -22.56
N PHE A 339 15.07 -0.11 -23.40
CA PHE A 339 14.32 0.83 -24.25
C PHE A 339 14.82 0.79 -25.71
N PRO A 340 14.84 -0.40 -26.36
CA PRO A 340 15.46 -0.56 -27.66
C PRO A 340 14.81 0.28 -28.77
N LYS A 341 13.49 0.50 -28.71
CA LYS A 341 12.76 1.28 -29.74
C LYS A 341 13.13 2.76 -29.64
N GLU A 342 13.16 3.29 -28.43
CA GLU A 342 13.46 4.69 -28.13
C GLU A 342 14.92 5.00 -28.46
N VAL A 343 15.86 4.13 -28.03
CA VAL A 343 17.28 4.29 -28.33
C VAL A 343 17.55 4.22 -29.84
N LYS A 344 16.96 3.25 -30.55
CA LYS A 344 17.14 3.13 -32.01
C LYS A 344 16.58 4.35 -32.75
N LYS A 345 15.42 4.86 -32.34
CA LYS A 345 14.83 6.08 -32.88
C LYS A 345 15.76 7.28 -32.65
N LYS A 346 16.29 7.44 -31.44
CA LYS A 346 17.20 8.54 -31.09
C LYS A 346 18.52 8.46 -31.84
N GLN A 347 19.07 7.25 -32.00
CA GLN A 347 20.27 7.02 -32.80
C GLN A 347 20.08 7.48 -34.24
N SER A 348 19.00 7.04 -34.89
CA SER A 348 18.70 7.44 -36.27
C SER A 348 18.48 8.95 -36.41
N GLN A 349 17.83 9.58 -35.42
CA GLN A 349 17.68 11.04 -35.40
C GLN A 349 19.04 11.75 -35.32
N ASN A 350 19.94 11.28 -34.46
CA ASN A 350 21.27 11.85 -34.31
C ASN A 350 22.12 11.66 -35.58
N GLU A 351 22.03 10.51 -36.24
CA GLU A 351 22.73 10.23 -37.50
C GLU A 351 22.27 11.17 -38.61
N LYS A 352 20.95 11.36 -38.76
CA LYS A 352 20.39 12.33 -39.72
C LYS A 352 20.86 13.75 -39.45
N GLU A 353 20.81 14.19 -38.19
CA GLU A 353 21.25 15.53 -37.81
C GLU A 353 22.75 15.75 -38.10
N VAL A 354 23.61 14.73 -37.91
CA VAL A 354 25.02 14.79 -38.32
C VAL A 354 25.13 14.95 -39.82
N THR A 355 24.41 14.14 -40.60
CA THR A 355 24.42 14.20 -42.06
C THR A 355 23.98 15.57 -42.57
N ASP A 356 22.94 16.15 -41.99
CA ASP A 356 22.44 17.47 -42.37
C ASP A 356 23.47 18.56 -42.03
N GLU A 357 24.11 18.50 -40.85
CA GLU A 357 25.18 19.43 -40.44
C GLU A 357 26.41 19.33 -41.37
N THR A 358 26.85 18.13 -41.74
CA THR A 358 27.99 17.95 -42.65
C THR A 358 27.65 18.39 -44.07
N LEU A 359 26.46 18.07 -44.58
CA LEU A 359 26.01 18.56 -45.89
C LEU A 359 25.92 20.09 -45.92
N SER A 360 25.37 20.71 -44.87
CA SER A 360 25.33 22.16 -44.75
C SER A 360 26.73 22.78 -44.67
N THR A 361 27.72 22.09 -44.11
CA THR A 361 29.10 22.62 -44.06
C THR A 361 29.81 22.45 -45.40
N LEU A 362 29.51 21.39 -46.15
CA LEU A 362 30.14 21.10 -47.44
C LEU A 362 29.52 21.89 -48.60
N TYR A 363 28.23 22.22 -48.51
CA TYR A 363 27.46 22.83 -49.60
C TYR A 363 26.77 24.16 -49.20
N GLY A 364 26.93 24.63 -47.96
CA GLY A 364 26.29 25.84 -47.45
C GLY A 364 27.14 27.08 -47.66
N ASP A 365 27.03 27.64 -48.87
CA ASP A 365 26.90 29.08 -49.16
C ASP A 365 26.63 29.36 -50.65
N ASP A 366 26.65 28.34 -51.52
CA ASP A 366 26.26 28.50 -52.92
C ASP A 366 24.73 28.37 -53.06
N LYS A 367 24.05 29.51 -52.99
CA LYS A 367 22.74 29.66 -53.63
C LYS A 367 22.88 29.19 -55.08
N CYS A 368 22.24 28.09 -55.45
CA CYS A 368 22.02 27.75 -56.85
C CYS A 368 21.25 28.90 -57.49
N ILE A 369 21.96 29.77 -58.22
CA ILE A 369 21.38 30.72 -59.15
C ILE A 369 21.04 29.88 -60.38
N ILE A 370 19.75 29.55 -60.53
CA ILE A 370 19.19 28.95 -61.75
C ILE A 370 19.17 30.01 -62.85
#